data_AF-A0A382RMK6-F1
#
_entry.id   AF-A0A382RMK6-F1
#
_cell.length_a   1.000
_cell.length_b   1.000
_cell.length_c   1.000
_cell.angle_alpha   90.00
_cell.angle_beta   90.00
_cell.angle_gamma   90.00
#
_symmetry.space_group_name_H-M   'P 1'
#
loop_
_entity.id
_entity.type
_entity.pdbx_description
1 polymer ?
#
loop_
_entity_poly.entity_id
_entity_poly.type
_entity_poly.pdbx_seq_one_letter_code
_entity_poly.pdbx_strand_id
1 'polypeptide(L)'
;MSIWVGLIALGVGLGTSFFLPVPQTLKTNFDAGQSLYALGEYQGAIEEYSKIVEFSSSAVRTDSVRVAFGDGLELPVVAAAWYQLGNAYKRSGQHDEAVEAFRHVTTMESVDESFRS
;
A
#
# COMPACT_ATOMS: atom_id res chain seq x y z
N MET A 1 1.93 4.05 33.12
CA MET A 1 1.88 5.22 32.21
C MET A 1 1.07 4.80 30.99
N SER A 2 -0.24 4.99 31.02
CA SER A 2 -1.13 4.52 29.95
C SER A 2 -1.22 5.62 28.89
N ILE A 3 -0.66 5.36 27.70
CA ILE A 3 -0.76 6.28 26.57
C ILE A 3 -2.10 6.00 25.88
N TRP A 4 -2.99 6.99 25.94
CA TRP A 4 -4.23 7.00 25.17
C TRP A 4 -3.91 7.17 23.69
N VAL A 5 -4.16 6.14 22.88
CA VAL A 5 -4.24 6.27 21.42
C VAL A 5 -5.68 6.63 21.10
N GLY A 6 -5.91 7.88 20.70
CA GLY A 6 -7.19 8.32 20.18
C GLY A 6 -6.97 9.41 19.15
N LEU A 7 -7.39 9.15 17.91
CA LEU A 7 -8.62 9.75 17.39
C LEU A 7 -8.86 9.30 15.94
N ILE A 8 -10.01 8.65 15.76
CA ILE A 8 -10.69 8.44 14.49
C ILE A 8 -11.22 9.81 14.04
N ALA A 9 -11.03 10.17 12.77
CA ALA A 9 -11.74 11.29 12.17
C ALA A 9 -12.29 10.91 10.79
N LEU A 10 -13.53 10.39 10.80
CA LEU A 10 -14.47 10.48 9.69
C LEU A 10 -14.92 11.94 9.61
N GLY A 11 -14.69 12.61 8.48
CA GLY A 11 -15.06 14.01 8.29
C GLY A 11 -15.62 14.27 6.90
N VAL A 12 -16.94 14.07 6.75
CA VAL A 12 -17.71 14.65 5.65
C VAL A 12 -17.96 16.12 5.97
N GLY A 13 -17.45 17.02 5.12
CA GLY A 13 -17.94 18.38 5.00
C GLY A 13 -17.28 19.46 5.86
N LEU A 14 -16.66 20.43 5.16
CA LEU A 14 -16.37 21.80 5.58
C LEU A 14 -15.17 22.02 6.55
N GLY A 15 -14.01 22.34 5.96
CA GLY A 15 -13.19 23.45 6.45
C GLY A 15 -12.22 23.19 7.60
N THR A 16 -11.72 21.96 7.79
CA THR A 16 -10.57 21.71 8.67
C THR A 16 -9.33 21.41 7.83
N SER A 17 -8.21 22.08 8.14
CA SER A 17 -6.92 21.79 7.53
C SER A 17 -6.64 20.30 7.62
N PHE A 18 -6.58 19.64 6.46
CA PHE A 18 -6.32 18.22 6.31
C PHE A 18 -4.94 17.84 6.86
N PHE A 19 -4.84 17.55 8.15
CA PHE A 19 -3.83 16.60 8.61
C PHE A 19 -4.39 15.21 8.33
N LEU A 20 -4.39 14.81 7.04
CA LEU A 20 -4.62 13.41 6.71
C LEU A 20 -3.55 12.61 7.43
N PRO A 21 -3.91 11.60 8.25
CA PRO A 21 -2.92 10.70 8.80
C PRO A 21 -2.42 9.81 7.66
N VAL A 22 -1.54 10.35 6.81
CA VAL A 22 -1.02 9.70 5.59
C VAL A 22 -0.58 8.25 5.85
N PRO A 23 0.16 7.93 6.94
CA PRO A 23 0.48 6.54 7.24
C PRO A 23 -0.74 5.62 7.36
N GLN A 24 -1.83 6.12 7.95
CA GLN A 24 -3.07 5.36 8.09
C GLN A 24 -3.80 5.23 6.77
N THR A 25 -3.86 6.29 5.96
CA THR A 25 -4.47 6.24 4.62
C THR A 25 -3.78 5.21 3.72
N LEU A 26 -2.45 5.14 3.72
CA LEU A 26 -1.71 4.14 2.95
C LEU A 26 -2.02 2.71 3.41
N LYS A 27 -2.12 2.48 4.72
CA LYS A 27 -2.52 1.18 5.29
C LYS A 27 -3.95 0.82 4.89
N THR A 28 -4.88 1.77 4.99
CA THR A 28 -6.28 1.57 4.62
C THR A 28 -6.46 1.23 3.15
N ASN A 29 -5.78 1.94 2.24
CA ASN A 29 -5.79 1.58 0.82
C ASN A 29 -5.21 0.18 0.60
N PHE A 30 -4.14 -0.18 1.33
CA PHE A 30 -3.54 -1.50 1.22
C PHE A 30 -4.52 -2.61 1.65
N ASP A 31 -5.17 -2.45 2.79
CA ASP A 31 -6.16 -3.40 3.32
C ASP A 31 -7.40 -3.50 2.41
N ALA A 32 -7.84 -2.39 1.83
CA ALA A 32 -8.92 -2.36 0.84
C ALA A 32 -8.52 -3.16 -0.43
N GLY A 33 -7.32 -2.93 -0.95
CA GLY A 33 -6.77 -3.69 -2.07
C GLY A 33 -6.67 -5.20 -1.77
N GLN A 34 -6.21 -5.58 -0.58
CA GLN A 34 -6.18 -7.00 -0.15
C GLN A 34 -7.57 -7.62 -0.16
N SER A 35 -8.56 -6.90 0.36
CA SER A 35 -9.95 -7.36 0.43
C SER A 35 -10.53 -7.56 -0.97
N LEU A 36 -10.35 -6.60 -1.87
CA LEU A 36 -10.81 -6.67 -3.25
C LEU A 36 -10.11 -7.79 -4.02
N TYR A 37 -8.80 -7.95 -3.84
CA TYR A 37 -8.04 -9.04 -4.46
C TYR A 37 -8.55 -10.41 -3.99
N ALA A 38 -8.85 -10.57 -2.69
CA ALA A 38 -9.41 -11.80 -2.14
C ALA A 38 -10.81 -12.12 -2.67
N LEU A 39 -11.60 -11.09 -3.02
CA LEU A 39 -12.91 -11.24 -3.67
C LEU A 39 -12.81 -11.52 -5.17
N GLY A 40 -11.61 -11.47 -5.76
CA GLY A 40 -11.39 -11.59 -7.21
C GLY A 40 -11.70 -10.31 -7.99
N GLU A 41 -11.98 -9.20 -7.29
CA GLU A 41 -12.21 -7.89 -7.88
C GLU A 41 -10.87 -7.21 -8.21
N TYR A 42 -10.14 -7.80 -9.15
CA TYR A 42 -8.76 -7.41 -9.44
C TYR A 42 -8.63 -5.97 -9.93
N GLN A 43 -9.61 -5.44 -10.66
CA GLN A 43 -9.59 -4.05 -11.12
C GLN A 43 -9.67 -3.07 -9.94
N GLY A 44 -10.54 -3.32 -8.97
CA GLY A 44 -10.61 -2.50 -7.75
C GLY A 44 -9.35 -2.64 -6.90
N ALA A 45 -8.77 -3.84 -6.82
CA ALA A 45 -7.49 -4.04 -6.14
C ALA A 45 -6.35 -3.24 -6.80
N ILE A 46 -6.29 -3.23 -8.13
CA ILE A 46 -5.35 -2.42 -8.92
C ILE A 46 -5.50 -0.94 -8.55
N GLU A 47 -6.73 -0.42 -8.52
CA GLU A 47 -6.99 0.98 -8.17
C GLU A 47 -6.48 1.33 -6.77
N GLU A 48 -6.77 0.50 -5.76
CA GLU A 48 -6.35 0.77 -4.38
C GLU A 48 -4.84 0.68 -4.19
N TYR A 49 -4.16 -0.29 -4.79
CA TYR A 49 -2.70 -0.36 -4.74
C TYR A 49 -2.04 0.77 -5.52
N SER A 50 -2.61 1.18 -6.66
CA SER A 50 -2.10 2.29 -7.49
C SER A 50 -2.04 3.59 -6.69
N LYS A 51 -3.08 3.87 -5.89
CA LYS A 51 -3.11 5.04 -4.98
C LYS A 51 -1.92 5.08 -4.01
N ILE A 52 -1.36 3.94 -3.63
CA ILE A 52 -0.21 3.88 -2.70
C ILE A 52 1.08 4.17 -3.44
N VAL A 53 1.29 3.54 -4.60
CA VAL A 53 2.56 3.63 -5.34
C VAL A 53 2.71 4.96 -6.08
N GLU A 54 1.60 5.60 -6.45
CA GLU A 54 1.56 6.95 -7.03
C GLU A 54 1.61 8.05 -5.96
N PHE A 55 1.36 7.72 -4.70
CA PHE A 55 1.37 8.70 -3.63
C PHE A 55 2.80 9.19 -3.37
N SER A 56 3.03 10.45 -3.69
CA SER A 56 4.27 11.17 -3.41
C SER A 56 3.98 12.39 -2.54
N SER A 57 4.76 12.55 -1.47
CA SER A 57 4.68 13.72 -0.59
C SER A 57 6.07 14.06 -0.06
N SER A 58 6.48 15.31 -0.20
CA SER A 58 7.75 15.79 0.38
C SER A 58 7.72 15.78 1.92
N ALA A 59 6.53 15.78 2.52
CA ALA A 59 6.33 15.81 3.96
C ALA A 59 6.32 14.41 4.59
N VAL A 60 6.14 13.35 3.81
CA VAL A 60 5.95 11.98 4.33
C VAL A 60 6.84 11.00 3.60
N ARG A 61 7.66 10.31 4.38
CA ARG A 61 8.45 9.16 3.94
C ARG A 61 7.58 7.90 3.89
N THR A 62 7.03 7.61 2.73
CA THR A 62 6.09 6.49 2.49
C THR A 62 6.73 5.12 2.72
N ASP A 63 8.03 5.02 2.44
CA ASP A 63 8.90 3.87 2.71
C ASP A 63 9.01 3.51 4.21
N SER A 64 8.74 4.45 5.11
CA SER A 64 8.77 4.22 6.56
C SER A 64 7.51 3.56 7.10
N VAL A 65 6.41 3.56 6.34
CA VAL A 65 5.13 2.99 6.77
C VAL A 65 5.17 1.49 6.52
N ARG A 66 5.04 0.69 7.58
CA ARG A 66 5.14 -0.78 7.51
C ARG A 66 3.78 -1.46 7.56
N VAL A 67 3.62 -2.56 6.82
CA VAL A 67 2.46 -3.45 6.85
C VAL A 67 2.91 -4.89 7.05
N ALA A 68 2.05 -5.68 7.71
CA ALA A 68 2.24 -7.12 7.78
C ALA A 68 1.98 -7.73 6.39
N PHE A 69 2.82 -8.67 5.99
CA PHE A 69 2.79 -9.29 4.69
C PHE A 69 2.97 -10.80 4.84
N GLY A 70 1.89 -11.57 4.70
CA GLY A 70 1.92 -13.01 4.93
C GLY A 70 2.30 -13.38 6.39
N ASP A 71 3.05 -14.45 6.56
CA ASP A 71 3.34 -15.06 7.86
C ASP A 71 4.46 -14.34 8.62
N GLY A 72 4.16 -13.15 9.14
CA GLY A 72 5.01 -12.43 10.08
C GLY A 72 6.13 -11.60 9.46
N LEU A 73 6.17 -11.46 8.14
CA LEU A 73 7.04 -10.51 7.47
C LEU A 73 6.42 -9.11 7.54
N GLU A 74 7.26 -8.09 7.77
CA GLU A 74 6.85 -6.70 7.63
C GLU A 74 7.59 -6.03 6.47
N LEU A 75 6.85 -5.30 5.65
CA LEU A 75 7.39 -4.60 4.49
C LEU A 75 7.00 -3.12 4.50
N PRO A 76 7.80 -2.23 3.88
CA PRO A 76 7.31 -0.93 3.47
C PRO A 76 6.01 -1.08 2.67
N VAL A 77 5.00 -0.28 2.99
CA VAL A 77 3.67 -0.36 2.38
C VAL A 77 3.73 -0.18 0.86
N VAL A 78 4.65 0.65 0.38
CA VAL A 78 4.89 0.86 -1.06
C VAL A 78 5.43 -0.41 -1.73
N ALA A 79 6.33 -1.14 -1.07
CA ALA A 79 6.87 -2.39 -1.61
C ALA A 79 5.81 -3.50 -1.64
N ALA A 80 5.06 -3.64 -0.56
CA ALA A 80 3.94 -4.57 -0.48
C ALA A 80 2.87 -4.24 -1.53
N ALA A 81 2.57 -2.95 -1.75
CA ALA A 81 1.62 -2.49 -2.74
C ALA A 81 2.09 -2.79 -4.17
N TRP A 82 3.35 -2.51 -4.53
CA TRP A 82 3.91 -2.88 -5.84
C TRP A 82 3.82 -4.38 -6.11
N TYR A 83 4.18 -5.21 -5.14
CA TYR A 83 4.10 -6.66 -5.28
C TYR A 83 2.65 -7.13 -5.50
N GLN A 84 1.71 -6.58 -4.74
CA GLN A 84 0.30 -6.98 -4.83
C GLN A 84 -0.41 -6.40 -6.05
N LEU A 85 0.01 -5.22 -6.51
CA LEU A 85 -0.38 -4.66 -7.80
C LEU A 85 0.06 -5.58 -8.95
N GLY A 86 1.30 -6.08 -8.91
CA GLY A 86 1.78 -7.07 -9.88
C GLY A 86 0.97 -8.38 -9.85
N ASN A 87 0.57 -8.85 -8.66
CA ASN A 87 -0.32 -10.00 -8.55
C ASN A 87 -1.71 -9.71 -9.12
N ALA A 88 -2.28 -8.53 -8.87
CA ALA A 88 -3.60 -8.14 -9.38
C ALA A 88 -3.59 -7.99 -10.91
N TYR A 89 -2.55 -7.38 -11.49
CA TYR A 89 -2.32 -7.35 -12.93
C TYR A 89 -2.18 -8.76 -13.53
N LYS A 90 -1.38 -9.63 -12.90
CA LYS A 90 -1.23 -11.02 -13.36
C LYS A 90 -2.57 -11.76 -13.38
N ARG A 91 -3.40 -11.58 -12.35
CA ARG A 91 -4.71 -12.25 -12.22
C ARG A 91 -5.77 -11.71 -13.18
N SER A 92 -5.65 -10.44 -13.59
CA SER A 92 -6.52 -9.80 -14.58
C SER A 92 -6.06 -10.01 -16.04
N GLY A 93 -4.93 -10.68 -16.25
CA GLY A 93 -4.38 -10.96 -17.59
C GLY A 93 -3.44 -9.87 -18.15
N GLN A 94 -3.16 -8.85 -17.35
CA GLN A 94 -2.25 -7.74 -17.66
C GLN A 94 -0.81 -8.13 -17.34
N HIS A 95 -0.24 -9.04 -18.13
CA HIS A 95 1.05 -9.66 -17.80
C HIS A 95 2.23 -8.70 -17.90
N ASP A 96 2.21 -7.74 -18.82
CA ASP A 96 3.30 -6.78 -19.00
C ASP A 96 3.37 -5.80 -17.82
N GLU A 97 2.21 -5.29 -17.39
CA GLU A 97 2.09 -4.42 -16.22
C GLU A 97 2.47 -5.17 -14.93
N ALA A 98 2.17 -6.47 -14.86
CA ALA A 98 2.61 -7.30 -13.75
C ALA A 98 4.14 -7.38 -13.65
N VAL A 99 4.82 -7.59 -14.79
CA VAL A 99 6.29 -7.64 -14.84
C VAL A 99 6.90 -6.33 -14.38
N GLU A 100 6.38 -5.20 -14.85
CA GLU A 100 6.88 -3.88 -14.46
C GLU A 100 6.62 -3.58 -12.98
N ALA A 101 5.45 -3.95 -12.44
CA ALA A 101 5.16 -3.82 -11.02
C ALA A 101 6.13 -4.65 -10.14
N PHE A 102 6.45 -5.89 -10.54
CA PHE A 102 7.45 -6.70 -9.82
C PHE A 102 8.86 -6.13 -9.96
N ARG A 103 9.23 -5.57 -11.11
CA ARG A 103 10.52 -4.92 -11.33
C ARG A 103 10.74 -3.80 -10.32
N HIS A 104 9.72 -2.99 -10.06
CA HIS A 104 9.81 -1.93 -9.04
C HIS A 104 10.27 -2.50 -7.69
N VAL A 105 9.68 -3.60 -7.20
CA VAL A 105 10.05 -4.24 -5.94
C VAL A 105 11.53 -4.64 -5.91
N THR A 106 12.04 -5.24 -6.99
CA THR A 106 13.45 -5.70 -7.05
C THR A 106 14.48 -4.57 -6.94
N THR A 107 14.06 -3.32 -7.22
CA THR A 107 14.92 -2.14 -7.19
C THR A 107 14.81 -1.32 -5.89
N MET A 108 13.94 -1.69 -4.95
CA MET A 108 13.70 -0.92 -3.73
C MET A 108 14.73 -1.23 -2.63
N GLU A 109 15.64 -0.30 -2.36
CA GLU A 109 16.64 -0.42 -1.28
C GLU A 109 16.04 -0.53 0.13
N SER A 110 14.81 -0.03 0.33
CA SER A 110 14.09 -0.11 1.61
C SER A 110 13.55 -1.50 1.94
N VAL A 111 13.79 -2.49 1.06
CA VAL A 111 13.31 -3.86 1.18
C VAL A 111 14.51 -4.80 1.32
N ASP A 112 14.39 -5.76 2.23
CA ASP A 112 15.42 -6.77 2.48
C ASP A 112 15.73 -7.57 1.20
N GLU A 113 17.00 -7.87 0.95
CA GLU A 113 17.43 -8.58 -0.27
C GLU A 113 16.71 -9.92 -0.41
N SER A 114 16.50 -10.61 0.70
CA SER A 114 15.81 -11.90 0.75
C SER A 114 14.38 -11.88 0.21
N PHE A 115 13.74 -10.71 0.17
CA PHE A 115 12.42 -10.53 -0.43
C PHE A 115 12.48 -10.10 -1.90
N ARG A 116 13.59 -9.50 -2.33
CA ARG A 116 13.78 -9.00 -3.72
C ARG A 116 14.40 -10.05 -4.65
N SER A 117 15.04 -11.10 -4.11
CA SER A 117 15.70 -12.19 -4.83
C SER A 117 14.81 -13.42 -5.01
#